data_AF-A0A9Q8XJQ5-F1
#
_entry.id   AF-A0A9Q8XJQ5-F1
#
_cell.length_a   1.000
_cell.length_b   1.000
_cell.length_c   1.000
_cell.angle_alpha   90.00
_cell.angle_beta   90.00
_cell.angle_gamma   90.00
#
_symmetry.space_group_name_H-M   'P 1'
#
loop_
_entity.id
_entity.type
_entity.pdbx_description
1 polymer ?
#
loop_
_entity_poly.entity_id
_entity_poly.type
_entity_poly.pdbx_seq_one_letter_code
_entity_poly.pdbx_strand_id
1 'polypeptide(L)'
;MSAIDAFGLLNAPASETKSSGKSFKAWADKYICSNPEIEYTSEDLWGYRCSLLHTFTMSSDLSKSGKVKEIIFYSGSKSSPKVGDLRDFAENLPKYDYVVAHIETTIAVFAEACQLFARELDLKSRESREINERLGRILNRTQF
;
A
#
# COMPACT_ATOMS: atom_id res chain seq x y z
N MET A 1 0.54 6.32 2.03
CA MET A 1 -0.59 5.70 1.31
C MET A 1 -1.05 6.48 0.08
N SER A 2 -1.22 7.81 0.11
CA SER A 2 -1.63 8.60 -1.07
C SER A 2 -0.68 8.49 -2.27
N ALA A 3 0.61 8.25 -2.04
CA ALA A 3 1.57 7.98 -3.12
C ALA A 3 1.20 6.70 -3.90
N ILE A 4 0.73 5.64 -3.22
CA ILE A 4 0.29 4.40 -3.86
C ILE A 4 -0.99 4.65 -4.67
N ASP A 5 -1.91 5.50 -4.20
CA ASP A 5 -3.09 5.90 -5.00
C ASP A 5 -2.67 6.54 -6.34
N ALA A 6 -1.65 7.41 -6.32
CA ALA A 6 -1.10 8.06 -7.51
C ALA A 6 -0.37 7.07 -8.42
N PHE A 7 0.49 6.22 -7.86
CA PHE A 7 1.23 5.22 -8.62
C PHE A 7 0.33 4.15 -9.23
N GLY A 8 -0.72 3.75 -8.52
CA GLY A 8 -1.77 2.89 -9.05
C GLY A 8 -2.40 3.47 -10.30
N LEU A 9 -2.80 4.76 -10.28
CA LEU A 9 -3.38 5.43 -11.44
C LEU A 9 -2.37 5.58 -12.60
N LEU A 10 -1.10 5.86 -12.29
CA LEU A 10 -0.05 5.94 -13.30
C LEU A 10 0.24 4.60 -13.97
N ASN A 11 0.08 3.49 -13.23
CA ASN A 11 0.25 2.13 -13.76
C ASN A 11 -1.02 1.54 -14.39
N ALA A 12 -2.18 2.17 -14.18
CA ALA A 12 -3.46 1.68 -14.67
C ALA A 12 -3.61 1.86 -16.20
N PRO A 13 -4.44 1.04 -16.88
CA PRO A 13 -4.72 1.18 -18.30
C PRO A 13 -5.19 2.59 -18.68
N ALA A 14 -4.95 2.99 -19.94
CA ALA A 14 -5.30 4.32 -20.47
C ALA A 14 -6.78 4.72 -20.31
N SER A 15 -7.68 3.75 -20.22
CA SER A 15 -9.11 3.97 -19.97
C SER A 15 -9.45 4.39 -18.53
N GLU A 16 -8.59 4.08 -17.55
CA GLU A 16 -8.84 4.38 -16.13
C GLU A 16 -8.37 5.80 -15.75
N THR A 17 -9.30 6.75 -15.64
CA THR A 17 -8.96 8.17 -15.42
C THR A 17 -8.93 8.58 -13.94
N LYS A 18 -9.21 7.66 -13.03
CA LYS A 18 -9.34 7.90 -11.59
C LYS A 18 -8.67 6.77 -10.83
N SER A 19 -7.96 7.10 -9.75
CA SER A 19 -7.43 6.08 -8.85
C SER A 19 -8.60 5.29 -8.24
N SER A 20 -8.45 3.98 -8.17
CA SER A 20 -9.44 3.06 -7.63
C SER A 20 -8.78 2.05 -6.71
N GLY A 21 -9.56 1.38 -5.85
CA GLY A 21 -9.04 0.27 -5.05
C GLY A 21 -8.43 -0.84 -5.92
N LYS A 22 -8.91 -1.01 -7.17
CA LYS A 22 -8.34 -1.96 -8.11
C LYS A 22 -6.93 -1.56 -8.55
N SER A 23 -6.74 -0.30 -8.99
CA SER A 23 -5.44 0.18 -9.44
C SER A 23 -4.44 0.32 -8.29
N PHE A 24 -4.91 0.70 -7.09
CA PHE A 24 -4.12 0.66 -5.86
C PHE A 24 -3.59 -0.75 -5.59
N LYS A 25 -4.50 -1.73 -5.50
CA LYS A 25 -4.13 -3.10 -5.12
C LYS A 25 -3.23 -3.76 -6.16
N ALA A 26 -3.51 -3.56 -7.45
CA ALA A 26 -2.64 -4.06 -8.51
C ALA A 26 -1.20 -3.51 -8.43
N TRP A 27 -1.03 -2.25 -8.04
CA TRP A 27 0.29 -1.68 -7.81
C TRP A 27 0.93 -2.25 -6.54
N ALA A 28 0.18 -2.30 -5.44
CA ALA A 28 0.67 -2.84 -4.17
C ALA A 28 1.09 -4.32 -4.28
N ASP A 29 0.30 -5.16 -4.95
CA ASP A 29 0.63 -6.56 -5.22
C ASP A 29 1.94 -6.69 -5.99
N LYS A 30 2.13 -5.85 -7.00
CA LYS A 30 3.31 -5.92 -7.86
C LYS A 30 4.58 -5.49 -7.13
N TYR A 31 4.55 -4.37 -6.40
CA TYR A 31 5.77 -3.72 -5.92
C TYR A 31 5.99 -3.82 -4.40
N ILE A 32 4.96 -4.11 -3.62
CA ILE A 32 5.05 -4.19 -2.16
C ILE A 32 4.84 -5.64 -1.70
N CYS A 33 3.65 -6.19 -1.91
CA CYS A 33 3.26 -7.50 -1.38
C CYS A 33 3.93 -8.68 -2.10
N SER A 34 4.70 -8.43 -3.17
CA SER A 34 5.59 -9.41 -3.79
C SER A 34 6.87 -9.64 -2.98
N ASN A 35 7.22 -8.74 -2.06
CA ASN A 35 8.37 -8.91 -1.17
C ASN A 35 8.00 -9.88 -0.02
N PRO A 36 8.77 -10.97 0.18
CA PRO A 36 8.45 -11.99 1.18
C PRO A 36 8.56 -11.52 2.63
N GLU A 37 9.19 -10.37 2.88
CA GLU A 37 9.23 -9.76 4.22
C GLU A 37 7.98 -8.93 4.55
N ILE A 38 7.03 -8.77 3.62
CA ILE A 38 5.76 -8.10 3.86
C ILE A 38 4.73 -9.10 4.38
N GLU A 39 4.17 -8.83 5.55
CA GLU A 39 3.28 -9.77 6.25
C GLU A 39 1.80 -9.63 5.87
N TYR A 40 1.44 -8.63 5.08
CA TYR A 40 0.06 -8.28 4.74
C TYR A 40 -0.21 -8.31 3.24
N THR A 41 -1.48 -8.51 2.87
CA THR A 41 -1.92 -8.48 1.47
C THR A 41 -2.24 -7.05 1.00
N SER A 42 -2.39 -6.86 -0.31
CA SER A 42 -2.86 -5.58 -0.85
C SER A 42 -4.29 -5.22 -0.41
N GLU A 43 -5.12 -6.22 -0.12
CA GLU A 43 -6.46 -6.03 0.47
C GLU A 43 -6.37 -5.45 1.89
N ASP A 44 -5.50 -6.01 2.73
CA ASP A 44 -5.23 -5.50 4.09
C ASP A 44 -4.70 -4.07 4.04
N LEU A 45 -3.74 -3.80 3.14
CA LEU A 45 -3.17 -2.47 2.96
C LEU A 45 -4.21 -1.45 2.46
N TRP A 46 -5.11 -1.86 1.56
CA TRP A 46 -6.24 -1.04 1.12
C TRP A 46 -7.22 -0.75 2.26
N GLY A 47 -7.52 -1.77 3.07
CA GLY A 47 -8.32 -1.64 4.29
C GLY A 47 -7.74 -0.63 5.27
N TYR A 48 -6.44 -0.74 5.55
CA TYR A 48 -5.69 0.19 6.40
C TYR A 48 -5.68 1.62 5.86
N ARG A 49 -5.47 1.79 4.55
CA ARG A 49 -5.58 3.09 3.87
C ARG A 49 -6.97 3.70 4.05
N CYS A 50 -8.03 2.90 3.91
CA CYS A 50 -9.41 3.35 4.10
C CYS A 50 -9.71 3.71 5.55
N SER A 51 -9.22 2.94 6.53
CA SER A 51 -9.44 3.24 7.95
C SER A 51 -8.78 4.55 8.36
N LEU A 52 -7.52 4.78 7.95
CA LEU A 52 -6.84 6.04 8.23
C LEU A 52 -7.55 7.24 7.58
N LEU A 53 -7.98 7.11 6.32
CA LEU A 53 -8.63 8.21 5.61
C LEU A 53 -10.01 8.57 6.18
N HIS A 54 -10.82 7.57 6.52
CA HIS A 54 -12.22 7.78 6.83
C HIS A 54 -12.53 7.81 8.32
N THR A 55 -11.74 7.14 9.15
CA THR A 55 -12.02 7.00 10.59
C THR A 55 -10.87 7.44 11.48
N PHE A 56 -9.67 7.69 10.93
CA PHE A 56 -8.45 7.92 11.71
C PHE A 56 -8.19 6.81 12.75
N THR A 57 -8.62 5.59 12.44
CA THR A 57 -8.40 4.40 13.27
C THR A 57 -7.77 3.27 12.45
N MET A 58 -7.57 2.12 13.08
CA MET A 58 -7.17 0.88 12.41
C MET A 58 -8.33 0.15 11.73
N SER A 59 -9.58 0.59 12.00
CA SER A 59 -10.77 -0.12 11.58
C SER A 59 -11.46 0.53 10.38
N SER A 60 -11.68 -0.26 9.34
CA SER A 60 -12.44 0.10 8.14
C SER A 60 -13.72 -0.72 8.06
N ASP A 61 -14.65 -0.36 7.17
CA ASP A 61 -15.84 -1.18 6.95
C ASP A 61 -15.48 -2.59 6.41
N LEU A 62 -14.34 -2.72 5.72
CA LEU A 62 -13.82 -4.01 5.27
C LEU A 62 -13.32 -4.86 6.44
N SER A 63 -12.58 -4.28 7.40
CA SER A 63 -12.11 -5.05 8.56
C SER A 63 -13.26 -5.38 9.51
N LYS A 64 -14.22 -4.46 9.68
CA LYS A 64 -15.45 -4.71 10.45
C LYS A 64 -16.32 -5.83 9.88
N SER A 65 -16.28 -6.02 8.57
CA SER A 65 -16.99 -7.12 7.90
C SER A 65 -16.15 -8.41 7.77
N GLY A 66 -14.95 -8.45 8.38
CA GLY A 66 -14.07 -9.62 8.38
C GLY A 66 -13.46 -9.93 7.01
N LYS A 67 -13.45 -8.97 6.07
CA LYS A 67 -12.95 -9.18 4.70
C LYS A 67 -11.45 -8.95 4.57
N VAL A 68 -10.87 -8.18 5.49
CA VAL A 68 -9.44 -7.83 5.52
C VAL A 68 -8.97 -7.78 6.97
N LYS A 69 -7.68 -7.99 7.18
CA LYS A 69 -7.05 -7.89 8.49
C LYS A 69 -6.73 -6.45 8.86
N GLU A 70 -6.75 -6.14 10.15
CA GLU A 70 -6.25 -4.86 10.66
C GLU A 70 -4.73 -4.94 10.87
N ILE A 71 -3.99 -3.98 10.31
CA ILE A 71 -2.53 -3.98 10.37
C ILE A 71 -2.05 -3.26 11.65
N ILE A 72 -1.39 -4.02 12.54
CA ILE A 72 -0.65 -3.48 13.68
C ILE A 72 0.80 -3.29 13.26
N PHE A 73 1.18 -2.05 13.02
CA PHE A 73 2.58 -1.71 12.76
C PHE A 73 3.39 -1.63 14.06
N TYR A 74 4.56 -2.26 14.06
CA TYR A 74 5.55 -2.12 15.11
C TYR A 74 6.88 -1.62 14.54
N SER A 75 7.70 -1.04 15.42
CA SER A 75 9.05 -0.55 15.12
C SER A 75 10.10 -1.18 16.01
N GLY A 76 11.37 -1.09 15.60
CA GLY A 76 12.51 -1.66 16.32
C GLY A 76 12.87 -3.08 15.88
N SER A 77 13.75 -3.76 16.64
CA SER A 77 14.32 -5.04 16.17
C SER A 77 13.25 -6.12 15.97
N LYS A 78 13.19 -6.70 14.76
CA LYS A 78 12.39 -7.89 14.44
C LYS A 78 12.69 -9.09 15.36
N SER A 79 13.90 -9.17 15.91
CA SER A 79 14.33 -10.25 16.81
C SER A 79 13.98 -10.01 18.28
N SER A 80 13.37 -8.86 18.62
CA SER A 80 12.94 -8.58 19.98
C SER A 80 11.89 -9.59 20.43
N PRO A 81 12.00 -10.20 21.63
CA PRO A 81 10.99 -11.12 22.14
C PRO A 81 9.60 -10.48 22.24
N LYS A 82 9.55 -9.14 22.43
CA LYS A 82 8.30 -8.36 22.46
C LYS A 82 7.48 -8.46 21.17
N VAL A 83 8.12 -8.81 20.04
CA VAL A 83 7.40 -9.03 18.77
C VAL A 83 6.55 -10.30 18.86
N GLY A 84 7.05 -11.34 19.55
CA GLY A 84 6.28 -12.54 19.87
C GLY A 84 5.08 -12.19 20.76
N ASP A 85 5.34 -11.49 21.87
CA ASP A 85 4.28 -11.05 22.79
C ASP A 85 3.19 -10.22 22.08
N LEU A 86 3.58 -9.37 21.12
CA LEU A 86 2.65 -8.57 20.33
C LEU A 86 1.80 -9.44 19.38
N ARG A 87 2.37 -10.47 18.78
CA ARG A 87 1.65 -11.43 17.93
C ARG A 87 0.64 -12.22 18.77
N ASP A 88 1.08 -12.75 19.90
CA ASP A 88 0.21 -13.49 20.83
C ASP A 88 -0.94 -12.61 21.32
N PHE A 89 -0.66 -11.35 21.67
CA PHE A 89 -1.70 -10.39 22.04
C PHE A 89 -2.71 -10.19 20.91
N ALA A 90 -2.24 -9.98 19.68
CA ALA A 90 -3.09 -9.75 18.52
C ALA A 90 -4.00 -10.95 18.19
N GLU A 91 -3.48 -12.18 18.34
CA GLU A 91 -4.26 -13.42 18.12
C GLU A 91 -5.39 -13.62 19.13
N ASN A 92 -5.26 -13.06 20.34
CA ASN A 92 -6.25 -13.19 21.42
C ASN A 92 -7.29 -12.06 21.45
N LEU A 93 -7.28 -11.13 20.48
CA LEU A 93 -8.24 -10.04 20.44
C LEU A 93 -9.63 -10.52 19.93
N PRO A 94 -10.73 -10.12 20.59
CA PRO A 94 -12.02 -10.82 20.48
C PRO A 94 -12.86 -10.53 19.22
N LYS A 95 -12.37 -9.80 18.21
CA LYS A 95 -13.28 -9.31 17.15
C LYS A 95 -12.72 -9.10 15.76
N TYR A 96 -11.40 -9.06 15.57
CA TYR A 96 -10.81 -8.79 14.26
C TYR A 96 -9.62 -9.70 14.03
N ASP A 97 -9.41 -10.03 12.76
CA ASP A 97 -8.23 -10.75 12.32
C ASP A 97 -7.11 -9.70 12.15
N TYR A 98 -5.99 -9.90 12.82
CA TYR A 98 -4.90 -8.92 12.87
C TYR A 98 -3.68 -9.43 12.14
N VAL A 99 -2.89 -8.51 11.59
CA VAL A 99 -1.56 -8.80 11.08
C VAL A 99 -0.56 -7.84 11.72
N VAL A 100 0.48 -8.41 12.34
CA VAL A 100 1.58 -7.65 12.93
C VAL A 100 2.69 -7.49 11.88
N ALA A 101 2.97 -6.25 11.50
CA ALA A 101 3.86 -5.91 10.40
C ALA A 101 4.96 -4.91 10.82
N HIS A 102 6.15 -5.07 10.27
CA HIS A 102 7.31 -4.22 10.61
C HIS A 102 7.30 -2.94 9.77
N ILE A 103 7.22 -1.78 10.41
CA ILE A 103 7.06 -0.50 9.69
C ILE A 103 8.33 -0.10 8.93
N GLU A 104 9.51 -0.36 9.48
CA GLU A 104 10.78 -0.03 8.81
C GLU A 104 10.99 -0.89 7.56
N THR A 105 10.60 -2.17 7.60
CA THR A 105 10.58 -3.02 6.40
C THR A 105 9.59 -2.49 5.38
N THR A 106 8.38 -2.11 5.81
CA THR A 106 7.38 -1.51 4.92
C THR A 106 7.92 -0.25 4.23
N ILE A 107 8.62 0.62 4.98
CA ILE A 107 9.23 1.85 4.45
C ILE A 107 10.35 1.51 3.46
N ALA A 108 11.24 0.56 3.79
CA ALA A 108 12.33 0.15 2.92
C ALA A 108 11.81 -0.44 1.60
N VAL A 109 10.87 -1.38 1.69
CA VAL A 109 10.20 -1.99 0.52
C VAL A 109 9.48 -0.93 -0.31
N PHE A 110 8.81 0.03 0.34
CA PHE A 110 8.16 1.12 -0.37
C PHE A 110 9.17 2.02 -1.11
N ALA A 111 10.34 2.30 -0.53
CA ALA A 111 11.38 3.07 -1.20
C ALA A 111 11.94 2.33 -2.43
N GLU A 112 12.20 1.03 -2.32
CA GLU A 112 12.62 0.17 -3.44
C GLU A 112 11.55 0.10 -4.53
N ALA A 113 10.29 -0.07 -4.14
CA ALA A 113 9.13 -0.05 -5.02
C ALA A 113 9.05 1.26 -5.82
N CYS A 114 9.30 2.41 -5.18
CA CYS A 114 9.33 3.70 -5.87
C CYS A 114 10.42 3.74 -6.95
N GLN A 115 11.61 3.23 -6.65
CA GLN A 115 12.72 3.20 -7.61
C GLN A 115 12.44 2.26 -8.79
N LEU A 116 11.90 1.07 -8.52
CA LEU A 116 11.51 0.11 -9.55
C LEU A 116 10.40 0.67 -10.43
N PHE A 117 9.35 1.22 -9.81
CA PHE A 117 8.24 1.80 -10.53
C PHE A 117 8.66 3.00 -11.38
N ALA A 118 9.53 3.89 -10.88
CA ALA A 118 10.02 5.02 -11.65
C ALA A 118 10.74 4.59 -12.94
N ARG A 119 11.57 3.54 -12.87
CA ARG A 119 12.27 2.97 -14.03
C ARG A 119 11.29 2.39 -15.05
N GLU A 120 10.33 1.60 -14.60
CA GLU A 120 9.31 1.04 -15.49
C GLU A 120 8.41 2.12 -16.11
N LEU A 121 8.07 3.14 -15.33
CA LEU A 121 7.22 4.23 -15.78
C LEU A 121 7.92 5.10 -16.83
N ASP A 122 9.21 5.37 -16.68
CA ASP A 122 10.01 6.06 -17.71
C ASP A 122 9.95 5.31 -19.04
N LEU A 123 10.21 4.00 -19.04
CA LEU A 123 10.12 3.16 -20.24
C LEU A 123 8.73 3.22 -20.87
N LYS A 124 7.67 2.98 -20.08
CA LYS A 124 6.28 3.03 -20.57
C LYS A 124 5.88 4.40 -21.09
N SER A 125 6.38 5.48 -20.49
CA SER A 125 6.04 6.86 -20.88
C SER A 125 6.61 7.26 -22.24
N ARG A 126 7.67 6.58 -22.69
CA ARG A 126 8.27 6.76 -24.02
C ARG A 126 7.49 6.02 -25.11
N GLU A 127 6.76 4.98 -24.73
CA GLU A 127 6.03 4.09 -25.63
C GLU A 127 4.52 4.40 -25.68
N SER A 128 3.94 4.98 -24.62
CA SER A 128 2.52 5.33 -24.54
C SER A 128 2.30 6.82 -24.33
N ARG A 129 1.64 7.43 -25.31
CA ARG A 129 1.20 8.83 -25.27
C ARG A 129 0.27 9.10 -24.08
N GLU A 130 -0.63 8.18 -23.76
CA GLU A 130 -1.62 8.34 -22.69
C GLU A 130 -0.96 8.35 -21.31
N ILE A 131 0.05 7.49 -21.10
CA ILE A 131 0.85 7.48 -19.87
C ILE A 131 1.65 8.78 -19.76
N ASN A 132 2.24 9.24 -20.88
CA ASN A 132 2.96 10.51 -20.94
C ASN A 132 2.05 11.71 -20.59
N GLU A 133 0.82 11.75 -21.13
CA GLU A 133 -0.16 12.79 -20.81
C GLU A 133 -0.57 12.77 -19.32
N ARG A 134 -0.73 11.59 -18.71
CA ARG A 134 -0.99 11.47 -17.27
C ARG A 134 0.16 11.96 -16.42
N LEU A 135 1.38 11.59 -16.77
CA LEU A 135 2.59 12.10 -16.14
C LEU A 135 2.64 13.63 -16.20
N GLY A 136 2.37 14.20 -17.38
CA GLY A 136 2.29 15.65 -17.56
C GLY A 136 1.28 16.31 -16.62
N ARG A 137 0.10 15.72 -16.39
CA ARG A 137 -0.88 16.28 -15.44
C ARG A 137 -0.41 16.25 -13.99
N ILE A 138 0.36 15.25 -13.59
CA ILE A 138 0.85 15.12 -12.22
C ILE A 138 2.04 16.04 -11.99
N LEU A 139 2.98 16.09 -12.94
CA LEU A 139 4.19 16.91 -12.85
C LEU A 139 3.88 18.41 -13.06
N ASN A 140 3.03 18.77 -14.02
CA ASN A 140 2.72 20.18 -14.30
C ASN A 140 1.79 20.82 -13.25
N ARG A 141 1.25 20.06 -12.30
CA ARG A 141 0.52 20.59 -11.14
C ARG A 141 1.43 21.09 -10.01
N THR A 142 2.76 21.02 -10.16
CA THR A 142 3.72 21.52 -9.16
C THR A 142 4.24 22.94 -9.41
N GLN A 143 3.70 23.68 -10.38
CA GLN A 143 3.87 25.14 -10.42
C GLN A 143 2.81 25.79 -9.51
N PHE A 144 3.20 26.01 -8.25
CA PHE A 144 2.57 26.99 -7.37
C PHE A 144 3.21 28.36 -7.58
#